data_AF-A0A363TVX9-F1
#
_entry.id   AF-A0A363TVX9-F1
#
_cell.length_a   1.000
_cell.length_b   1.000
_cell.length_c   1.000
_cell.angle_alpha   90.00
_cell.angle_beta   90.00
_cell.angle_gamma   90.00
#
_symmetry.space_group_name_H-M   'P 1'
#
loop_
_entity.id
_entity.type
_entity.pdbx_description
1 polymer ?
#
loop_
_entity_poly.entity_id
_entity_poly.type
_entity_poly.pdbx_seq_one_letter_code
_entity_poly.pdbx_strand_id
1 'polypeptide(L)' 'AALAHALVALSRLAEDASILEAEINPLVVRAAGEGVVAVDCLVRVSGGEE' A
#
# COMPACT_ATOMS: atom_id res chain seq x y z
N ALA A 1 -3.67 2.99 15.37
CA ALA A 1 -3.95 4.02 14.36
C ALA A 1 -3.13 3.82 13.07
N ALA A 2 -1.79 3.75 13.14
CA ALA A 2 -0.92 3.70 11.95
C ALA A 2 -1.27 2.60 10.93
N LEU A 3 -1.54 1.36 11.37
CA LEU A 3 -1.94 0.29 10.46
C LEU A 3 -3.24 0.63 9.71
N ALA A 4 -4.26 1.11 10.42
CA ALA A 4 -5.52 1.51 9.80
C ALA A 4 -5.31 2.66 8.79
N HIS A 5 -4.46 3.64 9.11
CA HIS A 5 -4.14 4.72 8.17
C HIS A 5 -3.42 4.19 6.92
N ALA A 6 -2.49 3.25 7.06
CA ALA A 6 -1.81 2.63 5.93
C ALA A 6 -2.78 1.85 5.04
N LEU A 7 -3.70 1.07 5.63
CA LEU A 7 -4.71 0.33 4.87
C LEU A 7 -5.69 1.28 4.17
N VAL A 8 -6.15 2.34 4.83
CA VAL A 8 -7.02 3.36 4.19
C VAL A 8 -6.29 4.06 3.05
N ALA A 9 -5.01 4.41 3.23
CA ALA A 9 -4.21 5.02 2.18
C ALA A 9 -4.03 4.08 0.97
N LEU A 10 -3.75 2.80 1.22
CA LEU A 10 -3.66 1.78 0.17
C LEU A 10 -5.01 1.59 -0.54
N SER A 11 -6.12 1.51 0.21
CA SER A 11 -7.46 1.36 -0.38
C SER A 11 -7.87 2.56 -1.24
N ARG A 12 -7.44 3.78 -0.90
CA ARG A 12 -7.72 4.97 -1.73
C ARG A 12 -7.04 4.91 -3.10
N LEU A 13 -5.96 4.14 -3.26
CA LEU A 13 -5.36 3.94 -4.59
C LEU A 13 -6.35 3.30 -5.58
N ALA A 14 -7.33 2.54 -5.09
CA ALA A 14 -8.38 1.95 -5.93
C ALA A 14 -9.35 2.99 -6.51
N GLU A 15 -9.34 4.24 -6.01
CA GLU A 15 -10.13 5.34 -6.59
C GLU A 15 -9.48 5.89 -7.88
N ASP A 16 -8.18 5.61 -8.10
CA ASP A 16 -7.47 5.99 -9.30
C ASP A 16 -7.55 4.87 -10.35
N ALA A 17 -8.32 5.11 -11.42
CA ALA A 17 -8.53 4.15 -12.50
C ALA A 17 -7.25 3.80 -13.29
N SER A 18 -6.15 4.53 -13.10
CA SER A 18 -4.86 4.18 -13.68
C SER A 18 -4.13 3.08 -12.90
N ILE A 19 -4.50 2.84 -11.63
CA ILE A 19 -3.92 1.77 -10.81
C ILE A 19 -4.73 0.48 -11.02
N LEU A 20 -4.09 -0.53 -11.60
CA LEU A 20 -4.69 -1.84 -11.84
C LEU A 20 -4.55 -2.75 -10.62
N GLU A 21 -3.42 -2.66 -9.93
CA GLU A 21 -3.10 -3.45 -8.75
C GLU A 21 -2.13 -2.67 -7.87
N ALA A 22 -2.31 -2.77 -6.55
CA ALA A 22 -1.35 -2.26 -5.58
C ALA A 22 -1.28 -3.25 -4.41
N GLU A 23 -0.09 -3.78 -4.16
CA GLU A 23 0.18 -4.66 -3.03
C GLU A 23 1.35 -4.15 -2.19
N ILE A 24 1.26 -4.43 -0.88
CA ILE A 24 2.35 -4.25 0.07
C ILE A 24 2.59 -5.61 0.71
N ASN A 25 3.75 -6.21 0.47
CA ASN A 25 4.10 -7.50 1.05
C ASN A 25 5.62 -7.66 1.23
N PRO A 26 6.18 -7.49 2.45
CA PRO A 26 5.46 -7.38 3.73
C PRO A 26 5.18 -5.94 4.19
N LEU A 27 4.05 -5.78 4.90
CA LEU A 27 3.76 -4.63 5.76
C LEU A 27 4.08 -4.97 7.23
N VAL A 28 5.16 -4.43 7.75
CA VAL A 28 5.63 -4.70 9.12
C VAL A 28 4.95 -3.74 10.10
N VAL A 29 4.25 -4.31 11.09
CA VAL A 29 3.71 -3.56 12.24
C VAL A 29 4.74 -3.57 13.36
N ARG A 30 5.20 -2.40 13.78
CA ARG A 30 6.17 -2.27 14.88
C ARG A 30 5.48 -2.20 16.24
N ALA A 31 6.27 -2.05 17.30
CA ALA A 31 5.73 -1.92 18.65
C ALA A 31 4.75 -0.73 18.76
N ALA A 32 3.91 -0.75 19.80
CA ALA A 32 2.92 0.29 20.01
C ALA A 32 3.59 1.68 20.08
N GLY A 33 3.09 2.62 19.27
CA GLY A 33 3.67 3.96 19.14
C GLY A 33 4.73 4.10 18.04
N GLU A 34 5.25 3.00 17.50
CA GLU A 34 6.31 3.02 16.49
C GLU A 34 5.78 2.95 15.04
N GLY A 35 4.49 2.69 14.83
CA GLY A 35 3.87 2.74 13.50
C GLY A 35 4.03 1.47 12.65
N VAL A 36 4.01 1.64 11.32
CA VAL A 36 4.10 0.55 10.32
C VAL A 36 5.10 0.90 9.22
N VAL A 37 5.69 -0.12 8.58
CA VAL A 37 6.63 0.02 7.45
C VAL A 37 6.24 -0.91 6.31
N ALA A 38 6.06 -0.36 5.12
CA ALA A 38 6.03 -1.12 3.89
C ALA A 38 7.49 -1.41 3.50
N VAL A 39 7.90 -2.67 3.55
CA VAL A 39 9.28 -3.08 3.19
C VAL A 39 9.40 -3.25 1.68
N ASP A 40 8.34 -3.74 1.07
CA ASP A 40 8.21 -3.94 -0.37
C ASP A 40 6.80 -3.59 -0.82
N CYS A 41 6.70 -3.10 -2.06
CA CYS A 41 5.46 -2.73 -2.70
C CYS A 41 5.53 -3.01 -4.20
N LEU A 42 4.43 -3.50 -4.76
CA LEU A 42 4.24 -3.60 -6.20
C LEU A 42 3.00 -2.83 -6.60
N VAL A 43 3.11 -2.04 -7.67
CA VAL A 43 2.01 -1.29 -8.24
C VAL A 43 2.00 -1.54 -9.73
N ARG A 44 0.87 -2.02 -10.26
CA ARG A 44 0.64 -2.12 -11.69
C ARG A 44 -0.23 -0.97 -12.12
N VAL A 45 0.22 -0.29 -13.17
CA VAL A 45 -0.49 0.84 -13.76
C VAL A 45 -0.94 0.51 -15.17
N SER A 46 -2.05 1.09 -15.61
CA SER A 46 -2.52 0.93 -16.98
C SER A 46 -1.52 1.55 -17.96
N GLY A 47 -1.14 0.78 -18.98
CA GLY A 47 -0.17 1.21 -20.00
C GLY A 47 1.30 1.09 -19.60
N GLY A 48 1.63 0.51 -18.43
CA GLY A 48 2.98 0.04 -18.16
C GLY A 48 3.25 -1.26 -18.92
N GLU A 49 4.28 -1.29 -19.77
CA GLU A 49 4.81 -2.54 -20.34
C GLU A 49 5.38 -3.43 -19.21
N GLU A 50 5.27 -4.76 -19.37
CA GLU A 50 5.76 -5.77 -18.41
C GLU A 50 7.29 -5.74 -18.22
#